data_AF-A0A962UYC4-F1
#
_entry.id   AF-A0A962UYC4-F1
#
_cell.length_a   1.000
_cell.length_b   1.000
_cell.length_c   1.000
_cell.angle_alpha   90.00
_cell.angle_beta   90.00
_cell.angle_gamma   90.00
#
_symmetry.space_group_name_H-M   'P 1'
#
loop_
_entity.id
_entity.type
_entity.pdbx_description
1 polymer ?
#
loop_
_entity_poly.entity_id
_entity_poly.type
_entity_poly.pdbx_seq_one_letter_code
_entity_poly.pdbx_strand_id
1 'polypeptide(L)'
;TQPVSSAGPTTGTSTAQQGISSSDGTVSLEQELPRRWSRRLVGGLLTVLSVLVLSGIVWFNPALLEQWSLIGTGTGFCKRGAPLSAQQQQQIDGLWMAIEINLDPDIERLVSPPVSNAAYGLQEVLKIDPCNERARQQLNELPARVLAQIQARRAEGQTAAALALARAGLGFFPDDTELQRMQQELE
;
A
#
# COMPACT_ATOMS: atom_id res chain seq x y z
N THR A 1 -35.05 -37.38 29.50
CA THR A 1 -34.28 -37.96 30.63
C THR A 1 -33.13 -38.76 30.06
N GLN A 2 -31.91 -38.50 30.56
CA GLN A 2 -30.60 -39.09 30.21
C GLN A 2 -29.94 -38.64 28.88
N PRO A 3 -28.59 -38.66 28.78
CA PRO A 3 -27.62 -38.22 29.78
C PRO A 3 -26.54 -37.27 29.22
N VAL A 4 -25.93 -36.56 30.16
CA VAL A 4 -24.77 -35.68 30.06
C VAL A 4 -23.51 -36.50 29.73
N SER A 5 -22.69 -36.04 28.78
CA SER A 5 -21.33 -36.56 28.58
C SER A 5 -20.31 -35.43 28.73
N SER A 6 -19.33 -35.72 29.56
CA SER A 6 -18.37 -34.85 30.21
C SER A 6 -16.98 -34.88 29.55
N ALA A 7 -16.27 -33.77 29.74
CA ALA A 7 -14.83 -33.68 30.06
C ALA A 7 -13.77 -33.98 28.98
N GLY A 8 -12.81 -33.05 28.88
CA GLY A 8 -11.41 -33.35 28.56
C GLY A 8 -10.63 -32.23 27.87
N PRO A 9 -9.80 -31.46 28.58
CA PRO A 9 -8.78 -30.59 27.99
C PRO A 9 -7.47 -31.37 27.76
N THR A 10 -6.88 -31.27 26.56
CA THR A 10 -5.54 -31.81 26.28
C THR A 10 -4.51 -30.69 26.26
N THR A 11 -3.86 -30.48 27.40
CA THR A 11 -2.54 -29.85 27.49
C THR A 11 -1.48 -30.86 27.06
N GLY A 12 -0.79 -30.58 25.95
CA GLY A 12 0.39 -31.31 25.51
C GLY A 12 1.64 -30.45 25.70
N THR A 13 2.34 -30.68 26.80
CA THR A 13 3.72 -30.23 27.02
C THR A 13 4.64 -31.29 26.43
N SER A 14 5.46 -30.96 25.42
CA SER A 14 6.54 -31.83 24.95
C SER A 14 7.89 -31.14 25.07
N THR A 15 8.61 -31.67 26.05
CA THR A 15 9.97 -31.48 26.52
C THR A 15 11.03 -31.91 25.49
N ALA A 16 12.04 -31.05 25.33
CA ALA A 16 13.47 -31.34 25.07
C ALA A 16 13.83 -32.09 23.76
N GLN A 17 15.06 -32.15 23.25
CA GLN A 17 16.37 -31.74 23.71
C GLN A 17 17.33 -31.79 22.50
N GLN A 18 18.28 -30.84 22.46
CA GLN A 18 19.67 -30.97 21.99
C GLN A 18 19.99 -31.67 20.66
N GLY A 19 20.51 -30.89 19.72
CA GLY A 19 21.26 -31.35 18.55
C GLY A 19 22.28 -30.30 18.13
N ILE A 20 23.47 -30.41 18.71
CA ILE A 20 24.68 -29.65 18.48
C ILE A 20 25.18 -29.92 17.05
N SER A 21 25.43 -28.88 16.24
CA SER A 21 26.39 -28.99 15.15
C SER A 21 27.02 -27.63 14.88
N SER A 22 28.20 -27.46 15.45
CA SER A 22 29.17 -26.45 15.08
C SER A 22 29.63 -26.67 13.64
N SER A 23 29.67 -25.62 12.83
CA SER A 23 30.63 -25.51 11.75
C SER A 23 31.01 -24.04 11.60
N ASP A 24 32.22 -23.78 12.07
CA ASP A 24 33.02 -22.57 11.90
C ASP A 24 33.05 -22.10 10.45
N GLY A 25 32.99 -20.78 10.30
CA GLY A 25 33.16 -20.07 9.04
C GLY A 25 33.46 -18.60 9.28
N THR A 26 34.26 -18.28 10.29
CA THR A 26 34.80 -16.93 10.48
C THR A 26 35.84 -16.67 9.40
N VAL A 27 35.44 -15.98 8.34
CA VAL A 27 36.35 -15.33 7.42
C VAL A 27 36.85 -14.05 8.09
N SER A 28 37.95 -14.19 8.82
CA SER A 28 38.75 -13.07 9.31
C SER A 28 39.45 -12.41 8.12
N LEU A 29 38.89 -11.29 7.65
CA LEU A 29 39.64 -10.29 6.89
C LEU A 29 40.07 -9.19 7.87
N GLU A 30 41.00 -9.58 8.75
CA GLU A 30 41.74 -8.67 9.60
C GLU A 30 42.86 -8.07 8.74
N GLN A 31 42.52 -7.00 8.02
CA GLN A 31 43.47 -6.22 7.27
C GLN A 31 44.13 -5.23 8.25
N GLU A 32 45.32 -5.60 8.70
CA GLU A 32 46.22 -4.75 9.50
C GLU A 32 46.37 -3.37 8.85
N LEU A 33 45.92 -2.33 9.54
CA LEU A 33 46.35 -0.96 9.26
C LEU A 33 47.18 -0.43 10.44
N PRO A 34 48.38 0.10 10.16
CA PRO A 34 49.35 0.44 11.19
C PRO A 34 48.88 1.59 12.09
N ARG A 35 48.84 1.27 13.38
CA ARG A 35 48.74 2.20 14.51
C ARG A 35 49.92 3.18 14.50
N ARG A 36 49.76 4.36 13.90
CA ARG A 36 50.48 5.62 14.24
C ARG A 36 50.11 6.73 13.25
N TRP A 37 48.87 7.21 13.31
CA TRP A 37 48.53 8.52 12.74
C TRP A 37 47.71 9.33 13.75
N SER A 38 48.10 10.59 13.85
CA SER A 38 47.95 11.52 14.94
C SER A 38 46.53 12.09 15.08
N ARG A 39 46.08 12.20 16.33
CA ARG A 39 44.79 12.77 16.79
C ARG A 39 44.61 14.28 16.56
N ARG A 40 45.13 14.86 15.47
CA ARG A 40 45.06 16.32 15.25
C ARG A 40 44.62 16.78 13.86
N LEU A 41 44.13 15.90 12.98
CA LEU A 41 43.70 16.30 11.62
C LEU A 41 42.32 15.79 11.16
N VAL A 42 41.50 15.21 12.03
CA VAL A 42 40.17 14.68 11.63
C VAL A 42 39.00 15.64 11.91
N GLY A 43 39.23 16.74 12.65
CA GLY A 43 38.18 17.70 13.01
C GLY A 43 37.83 18.78 11.96
N GLY A 44 38.53 18.82 10.82
CA GLY A 44 38.45 19.98 9.90
C GLY A 44 37.96 19.71 8.47
N LEU A 45 37.80 18.44 8.06
CA LEU A 45 37.53 18.11 6.64
C LEU A 45 36.15 17.49 6.36
N LEU A 46 35.26 17.44 7.36
CA LEU A 46 33.93 16.80 7.25
C LEU A 46 32.75 17.79 7.16
N THR A 47 32.99 19.10 7.17
CA THR A 47 31.92 20.12 7.02
C THR A 47 31.78 20.69 5.61
N VAL A 48 32.73 20.48 4.70
CA VAL A 48 32.62 20.97 3.31
C VAL A 48 32.00 19.94 2.36
N LEU A 49 32.00 18.64 2.72
CA LEU A 49 31.37 17.60 1.90
C LEU A 49 29.87 17.39 2.17
N SER A 50 29.31 17.95 3.24
CA SER A 50 27.86 17.85 3.52
C SER A 50 26.99 18.86 2.76
N VAL A 51 27.58 19.88 2.12
CA VAL A 51 26.83 20.88 1.32
C VAL A 51 26.81 20.52 -0.18
N LEU A 52 27.66 19.60 -0.65
CA LEU A 52 27.75 19.27 -2.08
C LEU A 52 26.94 18.05 -2.54
N VAL A 53 26.50 17.16 -1.64
CA VAL A 53 25.61 16.05 -2.01
C VAL A 53 24.14 16.51 -2.20
N LEU A 54 23.75 17.64 -1.60
CA LEU A 54 22.44 18.26 -1.86
C LEU A 54 22.42 19.20 -3.09
N SER A 55 23.57 19.53 -3.68
CA SER A 55 23.66 20.39 -4.86
C SER A 55 23.83 19.61 -6.18
N GLY A 56 24.30 18.36 -6.13
CA GLY A 56 24.57 17.53 -7.31
C GLY A 56 23.38 16.76 -7.88
N ILE A 57 22.29 16.57 -7.13
CA ILE A 57 21.11 15.80 -7.58
C ILE A 57 20.25 16.60 -8.58
N VAL A 58 20.46 17.92 -8.69
CA VAL A 58 19.67 18.78 -9.59
C VAL A 58 20.12 18.69 -11.06
N TRP A 59 21.31 18.17 -11.37
CA TRP A 59 21.87 18.24 -12.73
C TRP A 59 21.75 16.99 -13.59
N PHE A 60 21.38 15.83 -13.04
CA PHE A 60 21.53 14.56 -13.77
C PHE A 60 20.26 14.02 -14.44
N ASN A 61 19.13 14.74 -14.42
CA ASN A 61 17.99 14.37 -15.26
C ASN A 61 17.02 15.54 -15.52
N PRO A 62 17.22 16.37 -16.57
CA PRO A 62 16.27 17.44 -16.90
C PRO A 62 14.89 16.93 -17.32
N ALA A 63 14.71 15.63 -17.59
CA ALA A 63 13.41 15.02 -17.87
C ALA A 63 12.50 14.89 -16.62
N LEU A 64 13.02 15.08 -15.40
CA LEU A 64 12.22 15.03 -14.17
C LEU A 64 11.64 16.40 -13.74
N LEU A 65 12.06 17.51 -14.36
CA LEU A 65 11.59 18.85 -14.02
C LEU A 65 10.41 19.32 -14.88
N GLU A 66 10.16 18.68 -16.03
CA GLU A 66 8.99 18.95 -16.89
C GLU A 66 7.71 18.26 -16.41
N GLN A 67 7.75 17.46 -15.32
CA GLN A 67 6.53 16.87 -14.76
C GLN A 67 5.71 17.84 -13.89
N TRP A 68 6.25 19.02 -13.56
CA TRP A 68 5.58 20.01 -12.71
C TRP A 68 4.97 21.21 -13.46
N SER A 69 5.11 21.30 -14.80
CA SER A 69 4.56 22.39 -15.62
C SER A 69 3.21 22.04 -16.28
N LEU A 70 2.76 20.77 -16.20
CA LEU A 70 1.37 20.37 -16.47
C LEU A 70 0.48 20.46 -15.22
N ILE A 71 0.75 21.42 -14.32
CA ILE A 71 -0.30 21.97 -13.46
C ILE A 71 -1.20 22.80 -14.38
N GLY A 72 -1.98 22.09 -15.20
CA GLY A 72 -3.07 22.65 -15.96
C GLY A 72 -3.93 23.44 -14.99
N THR A 73 -4.19 24.68 -15.33
CA THR A 73 -5.15 25.59 -14.69
C THR A 73 -6.60 25.09 -14.78
N GLY A 74 -6.81 23.76 -14.91
CA GLY A 74 -8.06 23.06 -14.63
C GLY A 74 -8.29 23.03 -13.12
N THR A 75 -8.42 24.21 -12.54
CA THR A 75 -8.82 24.42 -11.15
C THR A 75 -10.28 24.03 -11.01
N GLY A 76 -10.52 22.71 -10.96
CA GLY A 76 -11.68 22.15 -10.29
C GLY A 76 -11.56 22.42 -8.79
N PHE A 77 -11.60 23.70 -8.42
CA PHE A 77 -11.72 24.13 -7.04
C PHE A 77 -13.06 23.61 -6.57
N CYS A 78 -13.07 22.45 -5.93
CA CYS A 78 -14.21 22.05 -5.14
C CYS A 78 -14.40 23.18 -4.14
N LYS A 79 -15.45 23.99 -4.32
CA LYS A 79 -15.74 25.14 -3.47
C LYS A 79 -16.09 24.58 -2.10
N ARG A 80 -15.07 24.42 -1.24
CA ARG A 80 -15.22 23.85 0.10
C ARG A 80 -16.32 24.64 0.79
N GLY A 81 -17.41 23.94 1.09
CA GLY A 81 -18.60 24.53 1.69
C GLY A 81 -18.35 24.96 3.13
N ALA A 82 -19.40 25.00 3.94
CA ALA A 82 -19.26 25.13 5.38
C ALA A 82 -18.26 24.08 5.93
N PRO A 83 -17.49 24.40 6.97
CA PRO A 83 -16.60 23.43 7.59
C PRO A 83 -17.39 22.20 8.05
N LEU A 84 -16.77 21.01 7.97
CA LEU A 84 -17.39 19.77 8.44
C LEU A 84 -17.79 19.89 9.92
N SER A 85 -18.98 19.40 10.25
CA SER A 85 -19.37 19.23 11.65
C SER A 85 -18.52 18.15 12.33
N ALA A 86 -18.36 18.23 13.66
CA ALA A 86 -17.64 17.21 14.42
C ALA A 86 -18.22 15.81 14.23
N GLN A 87 -19.55 15.70 14.04
CA GLN A 87 -20.22 14.43 13.76
C GLN A 87 -19.84 13.86 12.39
N GLN A 88 -19.79 14.70 11.34
CA GLN A 88 -19.35 14.27 10.01
C GLN A 88 -17.89 13.81 10.04
N GLN A 89 -17.03 14.51 10.77
CA GLN A 89 -15.64 14.11 10.93
C GLN A 89 -15.53 12.73 11.57
N GLN A 90 -16.24 12.47 12.67
CA GLN A 90 -16.26 11.16 13.32
C GLN A 90 -16.78 10.05 12.40
N GLN A 91 -17.78 10.34 11.56
CA GLN A 91 -18.28 9.38 10.57
C GLN A 91 -17.22 9.05 9.52
N ILE A 92 -16.53 10.07 8.99
CA ILE A 92 -15.43 9.88 8.03
C ILE A 92 -14.30 9.07 8.67
N ASP A 93 -13.93 9.37 9.92
CA ASP A 93 -12.88 8.64 10.63
C ASP A 93 -13.24 7.15 10.79
N GLY A 94 -14.51 6.86 11.12
CA GLY A 94 -15.02 5.48 11.18
C GLY A 94 -15.01 4.77 9.83
N LEU A 95 -15.33 5.47 8.73
CA LEU A 95 -15.24 4.93 7.38
C LEU A 95 -13.79 4.62 6.99
N TRP A 96 -12.83 5.48 7.35
CA TRP A 96 -11.43 5.26 7.04
C TRP A 96 -10.86 3.99 7.65
N MET A 97 -11.25 3.65 8.88
CA MET A 97 -10.85 2.37 9.47
C MET A 97 -11.29 1.17 8.62
N ALA A 98 -12.52 1.18 8.13
CA ALA A 98 -13.02 0.10 7.27
C ALA A 98 -12.36 0.10 5.89
N ILE A 99 -12.07 1.29 5.32
CA ILE A 99 -11.38 1.42 4.03
C ILE A 99 -9.96 0.89 4.13
N GLU A 100 -9.21 1.25 5.16
CA GLU A 100 -7.82 0.83 5.36
C GLU A 100 -7.70 -0.69 5.48
N ILE A 101 -8.61 -1.34 6.21
CA ILE A 101 -8.69 -2.81 6.30
C ILE A 101 -8.94 -3.44 4.91
N ASN A 102 -9.79 -2.82 4.08
CA ASN A 102 -10.12 -3.37 2.76
C ASN A 102 -9.05 -3.07 1.69
N LEU A 103 -8.17 -2.09 1.91
CA LEU A 103 -7.03 -1.76 1.06
C LEU A 103 -5.78 -2.58 1.40
N ASP A 104 -5.80 -3.33 2.50
CA ASP A 104 -4.70 -4.21 2.90
C ASP A 104 -4.43 -5.26 1.82
N PRO A 105 -3.18 -5.47 1.39
CA PRO A 105 -2.83 -6.44 0.35
C PRO A 105 -3.18 -7.90 0.70
N ASP A 106 -3.30 -8.25 1.98
CA ASP A 106 -3.61 -9.62 2.41
C ASP A 106 -5.13 -9.91 2.40
N ILE A 107 -5.98 -8.87 2.46
CA ILE A 107 -7.45 -8.98 2.46
C ILE A 107 -8.05 -8.54 1.12
N GLU A 108 -7.52 -7.44 0.57
CA GLU A 108 -7.71 -6.82 -0.73
C GLU A 108 -9.14 -6.82 -1.30
N ARG A 109 -10.10 -6.33 -0.50
CA ARG A 109 -11.51 -6.15 -0.89
C ARG A 109 -11.72 -4.82 -1.58
N LEU A 110 -11.22 -4.70 -2.82
CA LEU A 110 -11.24 -3.43 -3.54
C LEU A 110 -12.64 -3.02 -4.03
N VAL A 111 -13.32 -3.92 -4.74
CA VAL A 111 -14.62 -3.66 -5.40
C VAL A 111 -15.67 -4.73 -5.10
N SER A 112 -15.29 -5.77 -4.36
CA SER A 112 -16.17 -6.87 -3.97
C SER A 112 -15.91 -7.23 -2.50
N PRO A 113 -16.95 -7.54 -1.71
CA PRO A 113 -18.39 -7.57 -2.05
C PRO A 113 -19.02 -6.16 -2.15
N PRO A 114 -20.25 -5.99 -2.69
CA PRO A 114 -20.80 -4.68 -3.11
C PRO A 114 -20.86 -3.56 -2.05
N VAL A 115 -21.06 -3.88 -0.77
CA VAL A 115 -21.28 -2.87 0.32
C VAL A 115 -20.14 -2.86 1.35
N SER A 116 -19.18 -3.77 1.23
CA SER A 116 -18.09 -3.92 2.20
C SER A 116 -16.75 -4.02 1.48
N ASN A 117 -16.48 -3.03 0.63
CA ASN A 117 -15.24 -2.91 -0.14
C ASN A 117 -14.70 -1.47 -0.06
N ALA A 118 -13.44 -1.29 -0.47
CA ALA A 118 -12.76 -0.01 -0.44
C ALA A 118 -13.44 1.04 -1.33
N ALA A 119 -13.86 0.68 -2.55
CA ALA A 119 -14.53 1.61 -3.47
C ALA A 119 -15.80 2.20 -2.86
N TYR A 120 -16.63 1.36 -2.24
CA TYR A 120 -17.84 1.75 -1.54
C TYR A 120 -17.54 2.72 -0.41
N GLY A 121 -16.59 2.38 0.48
CA GLY A 121 -16.23 3.26 1.59
C GLY A 121 -15.69 4.62 1.12
N LEU A 122 -14.86 4.64 0.08
CA LEU A 122 -14.34 5.87 -0.52
C LEU A 122 -15.47 6.74 -1.10
N GLN A 123 -16.45 6.13 -1.77
CA GLN A 123 -17.64 6.85 -2.25
C GLN A 123 -18.47 7.42 -1.09
N GLU A 124 -18.63 6.70 0.01
CA GLU A 124 -19.31 7.21 1.21
C GLU A 124 -18.58 8.42 1.81
N VAL A 125 -17.24 8.39 1.88
CA VAL A 125 -16.46 9.55 2.32
C VAL A 125 -16.71 10.75 1.39
N LEU A 126 -16.72 10.55 0.08
CA LEU A 126 -16.96 11.61 -0.90
C LEU A 126 -18.40 12.14 -0.89
N LYS A 127 -19.38 11.36 -0.44
CA LYS A 127 -20.75 11.85 -0.20
C LYS A 127 -20.79 12.83 0.98
N ILE A 128 -20.00 12.60 2.03
CA ILE A 128 -19.92 13.46 3.22
C ILE A 128 -19.03 14.68 2.96
N ASP A 129 -17.86 14.46 2.37
CA ASP A 129 -16.89 15.48 1.99
C ASP A 129 -16.46 15.31 0.52
N PRO A 130 -17.16 15.96 -0.43
CA PRO A 130 -16.80 15.93 -1.85
C PRO A 130 -15.41 16.50 -2.13
N CYS A 131 -14.89 17.33 -1.21
CA CYS A 131 -13.58 17.97 -1.34
C CYS A 131 -12.45 17.10 -0.76
N ASN A 132 -12.73 15.88 -0.29
CA ASN A 132 -11.73 15.02 0.33
C ASN A 132 -10.69 14.53 -0.69
N GLU A 133 -9.56 15.23 -0.76
CA GLU A 133 -8.45 14.91 -1.67
C GLU A 133 -7.97 13.47 -1.53
N ARG A 134 -7.85 12.99 -0.29
CA ARG A 134 -7.37 11.64 0.01
C ARG A 134 -8.30 10.58 -0.57
N ALA A 135 -9.61 10.73 -0.37
CA ALA A 135 -10.59 9.78 -0.89
C ALA A 135 -10.63 9.78 -2.43
N ARG A 136 -10.57 10.97 -3.07
CA ARG A 136 -10.52 11.05 -4.54
C ARG A 136 -9.26 10.42 -5.10
N GLN A 137 -8.11 10.69 -4.50
CA GLN A 137 -6.85 10.08 -4.92
C GLN A 137 -6.91 8.55 -4.84
N GLN A 138 -7.33 8.01 -3.69
CA GLN A 138 -7.43 6.55 -3.51
C GLN A 138 -8.43 5.92 -4.48
N LEU A 139 -9.56 6.59 -4.75
CA LEU A 139 -10.56 6.11 -5.70
C LEU A 139 -10.03 6.11 -7.14
N ASN A 140 -9.21 7.09 -7.52
CA ASN A 140 -8.57 7.18 -8.83
C ASN A 140 -7.46 6.12 -9.03
N GLU A 141 -6.79 5.70 -7.95
CA GLU A 141 -5.76 4.65 -8.00
C GLU A 141 -6.38 3.23 -8.05
N LEU A 142 -7.63 3.08 -7.60
CA LEU A 142 -8.27 1.79 -7.40
C LEU A 142 -8.40 0.95 -8.69
N PRO A 143 -8.77 1.50 -9.87
CA PRO A 143 -8.86 0.73 -11.10
C PRO A 143 -7.55 0.00 -11.45
N ALA A 144 -6.41 0.67 -11.26
CA ALA A 144 -5.10 0.07 -11.52
C ALA A 144 -4.81 -1.12 -10.60
N ARG A 145 -5.21 -1.05 -9.33
CA ARG A 145 -5.07 -2.15 -8.37
C ARG A 145 -5.99 -3.32 -8.72
N VAL A 146 -7.23 -3.03 -9.13
CA VAL A 146 -8.18 -4.04 -9.60
C VAL A 146 -7.63 -4.75 -10.85
N LEU A 147 -7.06 -4.01 -11.81
CA LEU A 147 -6.42 -4.59 -12.99
C LEU A 147 -5.25 -5.52 -12.63
N ALA A 148 -4.41 -5.12 -11.67
CA ALA A 148 -3.31 -5.96 -11.20
C ALA A 148 -3.82 -7.29 -10.62
N GLN A 149 -4.88 -7.28 -9.82
CA GLN A 149 -5.51 -8.50 -9.31
C GLN A 149 -6.11 -9.37 -10.42
N ILE A 150 -6.77 -8.77 -11.41
CA ILE A 150 -7.32 -9.51 -12.55
C ILE A 150 -6.21 -10.23 -13.31
N GLN A 151 -5.08 -9.54 -13.55
CA GLN A 151 -3.91 -10.12 -14.21
C GLN A 151 -3.28 -11.26 -13.39
N ALA A 152 -3.16 -11.09 -12.07
CA ALA A 152 -2.65 -12.14 -11.17
C ALA A 152 -3.53 -13.40 -11.22
N ARG A 153 -4.86 -13.24 -11.08
CA ARG A 153 -5.82 -14.36 -11.16
C ARG A 153 -5.79 -15.04 -12.52
N ARG A 154 -5.64 -14.28 -13.60
CA ARG A 154 -5.48 -14.83 -14.95
C ARG A 154 -4.17 -15.65 -15.07
N ALA A 155 -3.06 -15.16 -14.52
CA ALA A 155 -1.79 -15.89 -14.52
C ALA A 155 -1.86 -17.20 -13.72
N GLU A 156 -2.71 -17.24 -12.69
CA GLU A 156 -3.03 -18.44 -11.91
C GLU A 156 -4.05 -19.38 -12.58
N GLY A 157 -4.52 -19.06 -13.80
CA GLY A 157 -5.54 -19.84 -14.51
C GLY A 157 -6.96 -19.68 -13.96
N GLN A 158 -7.19 -18.73 -13.05
CA GLN A 158 -8.50 -18.45 -12.45
C GLN A 158 -9.33 -17.49 -13.32
N THR A 159 -9.49 -17.79 -14.60
CA THR A 159 -10.17 -16.91 -15.58
C THR A 159 -11.59 -16.51 -15.14
N ALA A 160 -12.35 -17.43 -14.55
CA ALA A 160 -13.70 -17.13 -14.06
C ALA A 160 -13.70 -16.11 -12.90
N ALA A 161 -12.73 -16.20 -11.98
CA ALA A 161 -12.59 -15.25 -10.89
C ALA A 161 -12.09 -13.89 -11.40
N ALA A 162 -11.17 -13.90 -12.36
CA ALA A 162 -10.69 -12.70 -13.05
C ALA A 162 -11.84 -11.95 -13.74
N LEU A 163 -12.71 -12.66 -14.48
CA LEU A 163 -13.88 -12.09 -15.15
C LEU A 163 -14.90 -11.54 -14.15
N ALA A 164 -15.17 -12.25 -13.06
CA ALA A 164 -16.05 -11.78 -12.00
C ALA A 164 -15.54 -10.48 -11.36
N LEU A 165 -14.22 -10.39 -11.13
CA LEU A 165 -13.59 -9.19 -10.60
C LEU A 165 -13.62 -8.02 -11.59
N ALA A 166 -13.39 -8.27 -12.89
CA ALA A 166 -13.52 -7.26 -13.94
C ALA A 166 -14.93 -6.66 -13.99
N ARG A 167 -15.97 -7.51 -13.95
CA ARG A 167 -17.37 -7.07 -13.90
C ARG A 167 -17.70 -6.28 -12.64
N ALA A 168 -17.20 -6.70 -11.48
CA ALA A 168 -17.36 -5.96 -10.24
C ALA A 168 -16.67 -4.58 -10.31
N GLY A 169 -15.46 -4.53 -10.88
CA GLY A 169 -14.71 -3.28 -11.08
C GLY A 169 -15.46 -2.28 -11.95
N LEU A 170 -16.00 -2.72 -13.08
CA LEU A 170 -16.80 -1.88 -13.98
C LEU A 170 -18.12 -1.40 -13.36
N GLY A 171 -18.61 -2.07 -12.31
CA GLY A 171 -19.74 -1.56 -11.52
C GLY A 171 -19.43 -0.26 -10.78
N PHE A 172 -18.16 -0.03 -10.43
CA PHE A 172 -17.69 1.20 -9.78
C PHE A 172 -17.00 2.17 -10.77
N PHE A 173 -16.36 1.62 -11.80
CA PHE A 173 -15.55 2.37 -12.77
C PHE A 173 -16.02 2.08 -14.21
N PRO A 174 -17.25 2.47 -14.58
CA PRO A 174 -17.84 2.09 -15.86
C PRO A 174 -17.08 2.64 -17.07
N ASP A 175 -16.39 3.77 -16.92
CA ASP A 175 -15.68 4.46 -17.99
C ASP A 175 -14.18 4.08 -18.09
N ASP A 176 -13.71 3.09 -17.30
CA ASP A 176 -12.32 2.66 -17.33
C ASP A 176 -12.05 1.75 -18.54
N THR A 177 -11.39 2.30 -19.56
CA THR A 177 -11.11 1.62 -20.83
C THR A 177 -10.31 0.32 -20.65
N GLU A 178 -9.38 0.28 -19.70
CA GLU A 178 -8.53 -0.90 -19.49
C GLU A 178 -9.32 -2.04 -18.84
N LEU A 179 -10.20 -1.75 -17.88
CA LEU A 179 -11.11 -2.74 -17.30
C LEU A 179 -12.11 -3.26 -18.34
N GLN A 180 -12.63 -2.40 -19.21
CA GLN A 180 -13.51 -2.82 -20.32
C GLN A 180 -12.78 -3.77 -21.28
N ARG A 181 -11.55 -3.41 -21.69
CA ARG A 181 -10.71 -4.25 -22.54
C ARG A 181 -10.43 -5.61 -21.89
N MET A 182 -10.05 -5.59 -20.61
CA MET A 182 -9.76 -6.81 -19.86
C MET A 182 -11.00 -7.71 -19.72
N GLN A 183 -12.19 -7.15 -19.52
CA GLN A 183 -13.42 -7.95 -19.51
C GLN A 183 -13.62 -8.66 -20.86
N GLN A 184 -13.47 -7.95 -21.97
CA GLN A 184 -13.63 -8.52 -23.32
C GLN A 184 -12.62 -9.64 -23.62
N GLU A 185 -11.38 -9.52 -23.12
CA GLU A 185 -10.34 -10.56 -23.27
C GLU A 185 -10.63 -11.84 -22.48
N LEU A 186 -11.48 -11.77 -21.45
CA LEU A 186 -11.76 -12.88 -20.53
C LEU A 186 -13.07 -13.64 -20.86
N GLU A 187 -13.84 -13.16 -21.84
CA GLU A 187 -15.08 -13.79 -22.35
C GLU A 187 -14.79 -14.80 -23.48
#